data_AF-A0A1I4YPQ9-F1
#
_entry.id   AF-A0A1I4YPQ9-F1
#
_cell.length_a   1.000
_cell.length_b   1.000
_cell.length_c   1.000
_cell.angle_alpha   90.00
_cell.angle_beta   90.00
_cell.angle_gamma   90.00
#
_symmetry.space_group_name_H-M   'P 1'
#
loop_
_entity.id
_entity.type
_entity.pdbx_description
1 polymer ?
#
loop_
_entity_poly.entity_id
_entity_poly.type
_entity_poly.pdbx_seq_one_letter_code
_entity_poly.pdbx_strand_id
1 'polypeptide(L)'
;MTQLLLPLWSNGGEEFPHALFEQVRDELVREFGGLTAYTRTPASGLWQKKDGLTVRDEIIVYEVMVKDLDEDWWRNYRKKLEQRFGQDELVIRAQEARLL
;
A
#
# COMPACT_ATOMS: atom_id res chain seq x y z
N MET A 1 10.35 -10.66 0.16
CA MET A 1 9.92 -9.26 0.37
C MET A 1 8.41 -9.17 0.36
N THR A 2 7.85 -8.22 1.09
CA THR A 2 6.40 -7.98 1.14
C THR A 2 6.11 -6.54 0.77
N GLN A 3 5.12 -6.33 -0.09
CA GLN A 3 4.67 -5.04 -0.58
C GLN A 3 3.23 -4.78 -0.11
N LEU A 4 3.02 -3.65 0.53
CA LEU A 4 1.72 -3.11 0.91
C LEU A 4 1.36 -1.97 -0.03
N LEU A 5 0.19 -2.05 -0.66
CA LEU A 5 -0.31 -1.05 -1.60
C LEU A 5 -1.40 -0.25 -0.91
N LEU A 6 -1.11 1.03 -0.63
CA LEU A 6 -2.02 1.95 0.05
C LEU A 6 -2.59 2.96 -0.94
N PRO A 7 -3.92 3.15 -1.00
CA PRO A 7 -4.51 4.19 -1.82
C PRO A 7 -4.17 5.57 -1.26
N LEU A 8 -3.93 6.55 -2.14
CA LEU A 8 -3.82 7.96 -1.74
C LEU A 8 -5.19 8.61 -1.49
N TRP A 9 -6.23 8.07 -2.10
CA TRP A 9 -7.57 8.65 -2.12
C TRP A 9 -8.58 7.67 -1.54
N SER A 10 -9.54 8.19 -0.77
CA SER A 10 -10.68 7.42 -0.29
C SER A 10 -11.66 7.10 -1.43
N ASN A 11 -12.58 6.18 -1.17
CA ASN A 11 -13.64 5.83 -2.12
C ASN A 11 -14.58 7.02 -2.44
N GLY A 12 -14.59 8.04 -1.57
CA GLY A 12 -15.30 9.31 -1.80
C GLY A 12 -14.50 10.34 -2.60
N GLY A 13 -13.24 10.05 -2.95
CA GLY A 13 -12.38 10.96 -3.70
C GLY A 13 -11.67 12.02 -2.85
N GLU A 14 -11.61 11.83 -1.54
CA GLU A 14 -10.85 12.68 -0.60
C GLU A 14 -9.44 12.12 -0.41
N GLU A 15 -8.43 12.97 -0.36
CA GLU A 15 -7.05 12.54 -0.10
C GLU A 15 -6.90 12.11 1.36
N PHE A 16 -6.21 10.99 1.60
CA PHE A 16 -5.92 10.57 2.96
C PHE A 16 -4.89 11.49 3.63
N PRO A 17 -5.06 11.82 4.92
CA PRO A 17 -4.09 12.61 5.66
C PRO A 17 -2.71 11.94 5.69
N HIS A 18 -1.65 12.72 5.48
CA HIS A 18 -0.26 12.25 5.54
C HIS A 18 0.04 11.46 6.83
N ALA A 19 -0.53 11.87 7.96
CA ALA A 19 -0.37 11.21 9.25
C ALA A 19 -0.77 9.72 9.25
N LEU A 20 -1.73 9.29 8.42
CA LEU A 20 -2.09 7.88 8.30
C LEU A 20 -0.94 7.06 7.70
N PHE A 21 -0.29 7.58 6.66
CA PHE A 21 0.85 6.93 6.02
C PHE A 21 2.07 6.91 6.94
N GLU A 22 2.34 8.01 7.64
CA GLU A 22 3.38 8.08 8.67
C GLU A 22 3.20 7.01 9.75
N GLN A 23 1.96 6.83 10.23
CA GLN A 23 1.65 5.79 11.21
C GLN A 23 1.95 4.39 10.68
N VAL A 24 1.55 4.08 9.44
CA VAL A 24 1.85 2.78 8.82
C VAL A 24 3.35 2.59 8.65
N ARG A 25 4.07 3.64 8.22
CA ARG A 25 5.52 3.61 8.06
C ARG A 25 6.19 3.27 9.39
N ASP A 26 5.82 3.94 10.47
CA ASP A 26 6.43 3.76 11.78
C ASP A 26 6.11 2.37 12.38
N GLU A 27 4.91 1.84 12.13
CA GLU A 27 4.52 0.46 12.48
C GLU A 27 5.40 -0.57 11.76
N LEU A 28 5.59 -0.40 10.43
CA LEU A 28 6.42 -1.29 9.62
C LEU A 28 7.91 -1.18 9.96
N VAL A 29 8.44 0.03 10.21
CA VAL A 29 9.84 0.21 10.63
C VAL A 29 10.08 -0.42 11.99
N ARG A 30 9.12 -0.33 12.92
CA ARG A 30 9.24 -0.97 14.23
C ARG A 30 9.27 -2.49 14.13
N GLU A 31 8.45 -3.07 13.26
CA GLU A 31 8.38 -4.53 13.09
C GLU A 31 9.56 -5.09 12.30
N PHE A 32 9.96 -4.43 11.20
CA PHE A 32 10.90 -4.98 10.22
C PHE A 32 12.26 -4.27 10.16
N GLY A 33 12.46 -3.20 10.94
CA GLY A 33 13.72 -2.45 11.04
C GLY A 33 14.00 -1.49 9.88
N GLY A 34 13.20 -1.53 8.81
CA GLY A 34 13.32 -0.61 7.68
C GLY A 34 12.28 -0.90 6.59
N LEU A 35 12.04 0.09 5.72
CA LEU A 35 11.17 -0.05 4.54
C LEU A 35 11.61 0.88 3.41
N THR A 36 11.19 0.52 2.20
CA THR A 36 11.26 1.39 1.02
C THR A 36 9.86 1.87 0.69
N ALA A 37 9.69 3.17 0.47
CA ALA A 37 8.42 3.78 0.11
C ALA A 37 8.55 4.50 -1.23
N TYR A 38 7.58 4.30 -2.12
CA TYR A 38 7.51 5.03 -3.38
C TYR A 38 6.06 5.13 -3.87
N THR A 39 5.74 6.20 -4.60
CA THR A 39 4.44 6.35 -5.23
C THR A 39 4.42 5.63 -6.58
N ARG A 40 3.30 4.99 -6.90
CA ARG A 40 2.96 4.57 -8.26
C ARG A 40 1.81 5.42 -8.73
N THR A 41 2.08 6.28 -9.70
CA THR A 41 1.07 6.96 -10.49
C THR A 41 0.93 6.23 -11.82
N PRO A 42 -0.27 6.15 -12.40
CA PRO A 42 -0.43 5.59 -13.73
C PRO A 42 0.41 6.41 -14.72
N ALA A 43 1.24 5.73 -15.53
CA ALA A 43 1.99 6.38 -16.60
C ALA A 43 0.98 7.06 -17.54
N SER A 44 1.03 8.38 -17.60
CA SER A 44 0.02 9.29 -18.14
C SER A 44 -0.20 9.26 -19.67
N GLY A 45 0.14 8.16 -20.35
CA GLY A 45 0.10 8.06 -21.81
C GLY A 45 -1.08 7.30 -22.43
N LEU A 46 -1.83 6.48 -21.69
CA LEU A 46 -2.76 5.50 -22.29
C LEU A 46 -4.24 5.61 -21.87
N TRP A 47 -4.61 6.51 -20.97
CA TRP A 47 -6.01 6.70 -20.60
C TRP A 47 -6.66 7.75 -21.49
N GLN A 48 -6.97 7.35 -22.73
CA GLN A 48 -7.96 8.07 -23.51
C GLN A 48 -9.30 7.96 -22.76
N LYS A 49 -9.80 9.13 -22.33
CA LYS A 49 -11.14 9.35 -21.81
C LYS A 49 -12.17 8.61 -22.69
N LYS A 50 -12.62 7.45 -22.25
CA LYS A 50 -13.93 6.92 -22.58
C LYS A 50 -14.64 6.78 -21.24
N ASP A 51 -15.65 7.63 -21.05
CA ASP A 51 -16.66 7.52 -20.00
C ASP A 51 -16.35 8.12 -18.61
N GLY A 52 -15.63 9.25 -18.57
CA GLY A 52 -15.81 10.27 -17.52
C GLY A 52 -15.43 9.93 -16.07
N LEU A 53 -15.01 8.71 -15.79
CA LEU A 53 -14.51 8.28 -14.48
C LEU A 53 -13.00 8.16 -14.55
N THR A 54 -12.31 9.22 -14.17
CA THR A 54 -10.86 9.17 -13.91
C THR A 54 -10.64 8.23 -12.74
N VAL A 55 -10.24 6.99 -12.99
CA VAL A 55 -9.78 6.09 -11.93
C VAL A 55 -8.51 6.69 -11.35
N ARG A 56 -8.60 7.24 -10.15
CA ARG A 56 -7.46 7.79 -9.41
C ARG A 56 -6.66 6.63 -8.81
N ASP A 57 -5.95 5.90 -9.65
CA ASP A 57 -5.12 4.74 -9.27
C ASP A 57 -3.75 5.17 -8.68
N GLU A 58 -3.70 6.29 -7.96
CA GLU A 58 -2.47 6.70 -7.30
C GLU A 58 -2.33 5.97 -5.97
N ILE A 59 -1.25 5.20 -5.84
CA ILE A 59 -0.97 4.41 -4.65
C ILE A 59 0.42 4.73 -4.11
N ILE A 60 0.57 4.62 -2.79
CA ILE A 60 1.87 4.49 -2.15
C ILE A 60 2.15 3.00 -1.98
N VAL A 61 3.33 2.57 -2.41
CA VAL A 61 3.83 1.22 -2.17
C VAL A 61 4.85 1.29 -1.03
N TYR A 62 4.58 0.55 0.03
CA TYR A 62 5.55 0.27 1.08
C TYR A 62 6.09 -1.15 0.91
N GLU A 63 7.40 -1.28 0.85
CA GLU A 63 8.10 -2.53 0.66
C GLU A 63 9.00 -2.80 1.86
N VAL A 64 8.90 -4.01 2.41
CA VAL A 64 9.75 -4.48 3.50
C VAL A 64 10.44 -5.79 3.13
N MET A 65 11.69 -5.91 3.56
CA MET A 65 12.43 -7.16 3.47
C MET A 65 12.07 -8.01 4.67
N VAL A 66 11.49 -9.18 4.41
CA VAL A 66 11.16 -10.18 5.44
C VAL A 66 11.96 -11.45 5.16
N LYS A 67 12.53 -12.03 6.22
CA LYS A 67 13.28 -13.30 6.12
C LYS A 67 12.31 -14.48 5.99
N ASP A 68 11.33 -14.51 6.88
CA ASP A 68 10.26 -15.50 6.92
C ASP A 68 8.91 -14.75 6.86
N LEU A 69 7.98 -15.24 6.04
CA LEU A 69 6.68 -14.61 5.88
C LEU A 69 5.73 -15.09 6.98
N ASP A 70 5.39 -14.22 7.92
CA ASP A 70 4.30 -14.44 8.88
C ASP A 70 2.95 -14.04 8.25
N GLU A 71 2.26 -15.01 7.65
CA GLU A 71 0.98 -14.77 6.98
C GLU A 71 -0.14 -14.34 7.93
N ASP A 72 -0.09 -14.69 9.21
CA ASP A 72 -1.13 -14.33 10.18
C ASP A 72 -0.95 -12.87 10.62
N TRP A 73 0.30 -12.43 10.82
CA TRP A 73 0.63 -11.03 11.02
C TRP A 73 0.19 -10.18 9.81
N TRP A 74 0.65 -10.57 8.61
CA TRP A 74 -0.04 -10.50 7.31
C TRP A 74 -1.51 -10.03 7.35
N ARG A 75 -2.36 -11.03 7.55
CA ARG A 75 -3.82 -10.90 7.47
C ARG A 75 -4.37 -9.98 8.54
N ASN A 76 -3.84 -10.04 9.75
CA ASN A 76 -4.31 -9.19 10.85
C ASN A 76 -3.97 -7.72 10.63
N TYR A 77 -2.78 -7.44 10.10
CA TYR A 77 -2.37 -6.10 9.77
C TYR A 77 -3.20 -5.54 8.60
N ARG A 78 -3.41 -6.34 7.54
CA ARG A 78 -4.30 -5.97 6.43
C ARG A 78 -5.68 -5.53 6.91
N LYS A 79 -6.32 -6.32 7.78
CA LYS A 79 -7.66 -5.99 8.34
C LYS A 79 -7.68 -4.69 9.13
N LYS A 80 -6.64 -4.41 9.92
CA LYS A 80 -6.51 -3.13 10.64
C LYS A 80 -6.41 -1.96 9.67
N LEU A 81 -5.67 -2.13 8.58
CA LEU A 81 -5.51 -1.10 7.57
C LEU A 81 -6.80 -0.91 6.75
N GLU A 82 -7.50 -1.98 6.38
CA GLU A 82 -8.82 -1.91 5.72
C GLU A 82 -9.79 -1.05 6.52
N GLN A 83 -9.87 -1.26 7.84
CA GLN A 83 -10.67 -0.42 8.73
C GLN A 83 -10.16 1.03 8.81
N ARG A 84 -8.84 1.23 8.91
CA ARG A 84 -8.22 2.56 9.03
C ARG A 84 -8.41 3.42 7.77
N PHE A 85 -8.31 2.80 6.60
CA PHE A 85 -8.46 3.46 5.29
C PHE A 85 -9.91 3.40 4.77
N GLY A 86 -10.83 2.74 5.47
CA GLY A 86 -12.21 2.57 5.01
C GLY A 86 -12.31 1.85 3.65
N GLN A 87 -11.46 0.85 3.45
CA GLN A 87 -11.37 0.06 2.23
C GLN A 87 -11.91 -1.34 2.49
N ASP A 88 -12.72 -1.87 1.55
CA ASP A 88 -13.24 -3.24 1.65
C ASP A 88 -12.11 -4.28 1.53
N GLU A 89 -11.10 -3.97 0.72
CA GLU A 89 -9.95 -4.85 0.50
C GLU A 89 -8.69 -4.04 0.21
N LEU A 90 -7.60 -4.38 0.91
CA LEU A 90 -6.25 -3.88 0.61
C LEU A 90 -5.35 -4.98 0.06
N VAL A 91 -4.49 -4.61 -0.90
CA VAL A 91 -3.58 -5.56 -1.52
C VAL A 91 -2.25 -5.59 -0.78
N ILE A 92 -1.88 -6.79 -0.32
CA ILE A 92 -0.54 -7.11 0.19
C ILE A 92 0.02 -8.25 -0.67
N ARG A 93 1.24 -8.08 -1.17
CA ARG A 93 1.91 -9.06 -2.04
C ARG A 93 3.18 -9.53 -1.38
N ALA A 94 3.39 -10.84 -1.34
CA ALA A 94 4.66 -11.42 -0.94
C ALA A 94 5.37 -12.00 -2.18
N GLN A 95 6.68 -11.78 -2.26
CA GLN A 95 7.52 -12.31 -3.34
C GLN A 95 8.82 -12.84 -2.75
N GLU A 96 9.30 -13.98 -3.24
CA GLU A 96 10.63 -14.48 -2.89
C GLU A 96 11.68 -13.50 -3.45
N ALA A 97 12.60 -13.07 -2.60
CA ALA A 97 13.73 -12.24 -2.99
C ALA A 97 15.00 -12.96 -2.55
N ARG A 98 15.99 -13.03 -3.43
CA ARG A 98 17.28 -13.66 -3.14
C ARG A 98 18.34 -12.58 -3.00
N LEU A 99 19.11 -12.67 -1.93
CA LEU A 99 20.37 -11.97 -1.83
C LEU A 99 21.38 -12.71 -2.72
N LEU A 100 22.04 -11.99 -3.63
CA LEU A 100 23.08 -12.52 -4.51
C LEU A 100 24.47 -12.20 -3.96
#